data_AF-A0A242NWA7-F1
#
_entry.id   AF-A0A242NWA7-F1
#
_cell.length_a   1.000
_cell.length_b   1.000
_cell.length_c   1.000
_cell.angle_alpha   90.00
_cell.angle_beta   90.00
_cell.angle_gamma   90.00
#
_symmetry.space_group_name_H-M   'P 1'
#
loop_
_entity.id
_entity.type
_entity.pdbx_description
1 polymer ?
#
loop_
_entity_poly.entity_id
_entity_poly.type
_entity_poly.pdbx_seq_one_letter_code
_entity_poly.pdbx_strand_id
1 'polypeptide(L)'
;MVVLQSISFSNYALTTKTTNIIYGSAPYLTFDGGRTRVTNTEALLWISLSDGRKFTPTTNNSSSTNPIDLPVVGQSFNDIGMLVPTDTNSIALSSLIGTPYNYWGDDDGDGQGVNGVTATGSLNLFIHDKDGYRIARNEVLDICNKAPYRLTLVNSEGTLTTRYGVPNESRFTAGYADYYINPKLVPVICYARPDLGDGNSRQGISAAVWDFMKGFLPQSFTPSSYGLNFPTTGANNLYFDLLIGGVSQALSWAPVSHGGITATMTDSTSTSVRVTLTGPVATPSQWSSDNPGQIDRLSLPQTFELVGRDSSGNAVVKYGFELKQWFVNRGNAVVNYSSAESWCNKIGGYRLPKIKDLTNTSLIVSGSQMGATPSSEFVFYKRHIGAGFFTEWGPMRDYTDASFNMEDYWTADFWSNDYHSPFLVSPTEGGVGPSSWNGRYSVLCVYP
;
A
#
# COMPACT_ATOMS: atom_id res chain seq x y z
N MET A 1 83.12 20.26 -33.83
CA MET A 1 82.47 19.77 -35.07
C MET A 1 81.69 18.53 -34.70
N VAL A 2 80.37 18.63 -34.59
CA VAL A 2 79.46 17.51 -34.31
C VAL A 2 78.56 17.39 -35.52
N VAL A 3 78.63 16.25 -36.21
CA VAL A 3 77.79 15.93 -37.36
C VAL A 3 76.55 15.23 -36.82
N LEU A 4 75.38 15.87 -36.93
CA LEU A 4 74.10 15.17 -36.74
C LEU A 4 73.73 14.47 -38.04
N GLN A 5 73.74 13.14 -38.04
CA GLN A 5 73.13 12.34 -39.10
C GLN A 5 71.62 12.26 -38.87
N SER A 6 70.85 12.88 -39.75
CA SER A 6 69.42 12.65 -39.89
C SER A 6 69.19 11.41 -40.77
N ILE A 7 68.80 10.30 -40.16
CA ILE A 7 68.33 9.10 -40.86
C ILE A 7 66.83 9.22 -41.11
N SER A 8 66.43 9.25 -42.39
CA SER A 8 65.04 9.22 -42.83
C SER A 8 64.56 7.77 -42.95
N PHE A 9 63.53 7.39 -42.20
CA PHE A 9 62.84 6.11 -42.40
C PHE A 9 61.70 6.32 -43.42
N SER A 10 61.83 5.69 -44.59
CA SER A 10 60.75 5.59 -45.56
C SER A 10 59.75 4.54 -45.08
N ASN A 11 58.57 4.95 -44.61
CA ASN A 11 57.46 4.02 -44.39
C ASN A 11 56.97 3.51 -45.76
N TYR A 12 57.31 2.29 -46.12
CA TYR A 12 56.69 1.58 -47.24
C TYR A 12 55.28 1.18 -46.82
N ALA A 13 54.26 1.90 -47.29
CA ALA A 13 52.88 1.44 -47.17
C ALA A 13 52.70 0.22 -48.08
N LEU A 14 52.54 -0.98 -47.47
CA LEU A 14 52.13 -2.17 -48.21
C LEU A 14 50.70 -1.98 -48.71
N THR A 15 50.54 -1.74 -50.01
CA THR A 15 49.23 -1.83 -50.67
C THR A 15 48.96 -3.29 -51.06
N THR A 16 48.27 -4.02 -50.19
CA THR A 16 47.63 -5.30 -50.53
C THR A 16 46.27 -5.01 -51.17
N LYS A 17 46.01 -5.59 -52.35
CA LYS A 17 44.68 -5.61 -52.98
C LYS A 17 44.13 -7.02 -52.90
N THR A 18 42.99 -7.21 -52.25
CA THR A 18 42.25 -8.46 -52.31
C THR A 18 41.40 -8.51 -53.57
N THR A 19 41.25 -9.70 -54.15
CA THR A 19 40.35 -9.95 -55.29
C THR A 19 38.87 -9.92 -54.89
N ASN A 20 38.58 -10.20 -53.61
CA ASN A 20 37.23 -10.20 -53.04
C ASN A 20 37.12 -9.20 -51.88
N ILE A 21 35.90 -8.80 -51.56
CA ILE A 21 35.61 -8.00 -50.36
C ILE A 21 35.99 -8.82 -49.12
N ILE A 22 36.75 -8.20 -48.21
CA ILE A 22 36.99 -8.78 -46.88
C ILE A 22 35.75 -8.46 -46.04
N TYR A 23 35.11 -9.50 -45.52
CA TYR A 23 33.98 -9.36 -44.62
C TYR A 23 34.47 -9.33 -43.17
N GLY A 24 34.06 -8.28 -42.48
CA GLY A 24 34.39 -7.99 -41.10
C GLY A 24 33.21 -8.20 -40.15
N SER A 25 33.21 -7.47 -39.04
CA SER A 25 32.12 -7.44 -38.07
C SER A 25 31.27 -6.17 -38.21
N ALA A 26 29.98 -6.27 -37.89
CA ALA A 26 29.14 -5.07 -37.78
C ALA A 26 29.43 -4.36 -36.44
N PRO A 27 29.36 -3.02 -36.38
CA PRO A 27 29.44 -2.31 -35.12
C PRO A 27 28.25 -2.62 -34.23
N TYR A 28 28.42 -2.60 -32.92
CA TYR A 28 27.37 -2.91 -31.95
C TYR A 28 27.38 -1.94 -30.76
N LEU A 29 26.21 -1.78 -30.11
CA LEU A 29 26.16 -1.10 -28.82
C LEU A 29 26.57 -2.08 -27.71
N THR A 30 27.21 -1.57 -26.65
CA THR A 30 27.60 -2.38 -25.49
C THR A 30 27.69 -1.52 -24.23
N PHE A 31 27.22 -2.04 -23.10
CA PHE A 31 27.18 -1.31 -21.82
C PHE A 31 28.18 -1.85 -20.79
N ASP A 32 28.75 -3.02 -21.05
CA ASP A 32 29.61 -3.80 -20.15
C ASP A 32 31.00 -4.02 -20.78
N GLY A 33 31.44 -3.07 -21.62
CA GLY A 33 32.76 -3.08 -22.25
C GLY A 33 32.94 -4.20 -23.28
N GLY A 34 31.87 -4.56 -24.01
CA GLY A 34 31.90 -5.54 -25.09
C GLY A 34 31.45 -6.96 -24.72
N ARG A 35 31.10 -7.22 -23.45
CA ARG A 35 30.65 -8.56 -23.02
C ARG A 35 29.27 -8.90 -23.57
N THR A 36 28.38 -7.91 -23.62
CA THR A 36 27.09 -7.99 -24.31
C THR A 36 27.14 -7.14 -25.56
N ARG A 37 26.78 -7.76 -26.70
CA ARG A 37 26.64 -7.09 -27.99
C ARG A 37 25.17 -6.85 -28.30
N VAL A 38 24.82 -5.59 -28.56
CA VAL A 38 23.47 -5.18 -28.94
C VAL A 38 23.49 -4.84 -30.43
N THR A 39 22.94 -5.75 -31.23
CA THR A 39 22.94 -5.70 -32.70
C THR A 39 21.54 -5.57 -33.31
N ASN A 40 20.49 -5.59 -32.49
CA ASN A 40 19.10 -5.47 -32.92
C ASN A 40 18.22 -4.80 -31.84
N THR A 41 16.97 -4.49 -32.20
CA THR A 41 16.00 -3.80 -31.32
C THR A 41 15.68 -4.59 -30.04
N GLU A 42 15.52 -5.91 -30.14
CA GLU A 42 15.23 -6.77 -28.98
C GLU A 42 16.34 -6.72 -27.93
N ALA A 43 17.59 -6.68 -28.38
CA ALA A 43 18.77 -6.54 -27.54
C ALA A 43 18.95 -5.10 -27.02
N LEU A 44 18.16 -4.12 -27.46
CA LEU A 44 18.20 -2.72 -27.01
C LEU A 44 17.26 -2.48 -25.82
N LEU A 45 16.14 -3.20 -25.75
CA LEU A 45 15.07 -2.99 -24.79
C LEU A 45 15.10 -3.96 -23.59
N TRP A 46 16.29 -4.43 -23.20
CA TRP A 46 16.46 -5.37 -22.09
C TRP A 46 16.49 -4.66 -20.73
N ILE A 47 16.18 -5.42 -19.68
CA ILE A 47 16.43 -5.06 -18.27
C ILE A 47 17.25 -6.14 -17.57
N SER A 48 18.01 -5.75 -16.54
CA SER A 48 18.67 -6.70 -15.63
C SER A 48 18.48 -6.31 -14.18
N LEU A 49 18.50 -7.31 -13.30
CA LEU A 49 18.38 -7.13 -11.87
C LEU A 49 19.72 -7.37 -11.19
N SER A 50 19.87 -6.86 -9.96
CA SER A 50 21.09 -7.02 -9.15
C SER A 50 21.48 -8.47 -8.82
N ASP A 51 20.58 -9.45 -9.01
CA ASP A 51 20.86 -10.88 -8.84
C ASP A 51 21.33 -11.58 -10.13
N GLY A 52 21.55 -10.81 -11.21
CA GLY A 52 22.04 -11.31 -12.49
C GLY A 52 20.95 -11.80 -13.45
N ARG A 53 19.68 -11.85 -13.04
CA ARG A 53 18.58 -12.13 -13.98
C ARG A 53 18.51 -11.03 -15.04
N LYS A 54 18.31 -11.45 -16.30
CA LYS A 54 18.18 -10.56 -17.47
C LYS A 54 16.94 -10.91 -18.24
N PHE A 55 16.19 -9.90 -18.66
CA PHE A 55 14.96 -10.04 -19.42
C PHE A 55 15.07 -9.23 -20.71
N THR A 56 14.65 -9.82 -21.81
CA THR A 56 14.47 -9.19 -23.13
C THR A 56 13.00 -9.22 -23.49
N PRO A 57 12.53 -8.47 -24.50
CA PRO A 57 11.12 -8.49 -24.86
C PRO A 57 10.64 -9.91 -25.26
N THR A 58 11.53 -10.73 -25.83
CA THR A 58 11.26 -12.15 -26.16
C THR A 58 11.27 -13.12 -24.98
N THR A 59 11.93 -12.81 -23.87
CA THR A 59 12.06 -13.69 -22.69
C THR A 59 11.25 -13.19 -21.49
N ASN A 60 10.53 -12.09 -21.67
CA ASN A 60 9.67 -11.48 -20.67
C ASN A 60 8.27 -12.10 -20.70
N ASN A 61 7.91 -12.79 -19.61
CA ASN A 61 6.57 -13.33 -19.39
C ASN A 61 5.80 -12.55 -18.30
N SER A 62 6.25 -11.33 -17.99
CA SER A 62 5.65 -10.53 -16.93
C SER A 62 4.31 -9.93 -17.33
N SER A 63 3.42 -9.80 -16.35
CA SER A 63 2.11 -9.16 -16.49
C SER A 63 1.70 -8.50 -15.18
N SER A 64 0.58 -7.77 -15.17
CA SER A 64 0.02 -7.20 -13.95
C SER A 64 -0.38 -8.24 -12.89
N THR A 65 -0.52 -9.51 -13.27
CA THR A 65 -0.83 -10.62 -12.35
C THR A 65 0.36 -11.58 -12.15
N ASN A 66 1.41 -11.41 -12.94
CA ASN A 66 2.67 -12.16 -12.85
C ASN A 66 3.87 -11.21 -13.01
N PRO A 67 4.09 -10.27 -12.07
CA PRO A 67 5.18 -9.32 -12.16
C PRO A 67 6.54 -9.96 -11.83
N ILE A 68 7.61 -9.29 -12.23
CA ILE A 68 8.99 -9.63 -11.87
C ILE A 68 9.29 -9.02 -10.49
N ASP A 69 9.63 -9.86 -9.52
CA ASP A 69 10.01 -9.39 -8.20
C ASP A 69 11.47 -8.95 -8.16
N LEU A 70 11.70 -7.74 -7.63
CA LEU A 70 13.04 -7.26 -7.33
C LEU A 70 13.72 -8.15 -6.27
N PRO A 71 15.03 -8.39 -6.37
CA PRO A 71 15.72 -9.32 -5.48
C PRO A 71 15.96 -8.81 -4.07
N VAL A 72 16.06 -7.50 -3.86
CA VAL A 72 16.48 -6.88 -2.59
C VAL A 72 15.42 -5.89 -2.09
N VAL A 73 15.21 -5.85 -0.77
CA VAL A 73 14.28 -4.94 -0.09
C VAL A 73 14.78 -3.50 -0.23
N GLY A 74 13.85 -2.56 -0.44
CA GLY A 74 14.17 -1.13 -0.51
C GLY A 74 14.72 -0.66 -1.86
N GLN A 75 14.68 -1.51 -2.90
CA GLN A 75 15.09 -1.14 -4.25
C GLN A 75 14.10 -0.21 -4.95
N SER A 76 14.62 0.49 -5.95
CA SER A 76 13.95 1.43 -6.85
C SER A 76 14.23 1.07 -8.32
N PHE A 77 13.74 1.87 -9.26
CA PHE A 77 14.08 1.72 -10.67
C PHE A 77 15.52 2.14 -11.02
N ASN A 78 16.26 2.78 -10.10
CA ASN A 78 17.70 2.98 -10.25
C ASN A 78 18.49 1.67 -10.14
N ASP A 79 17.93 0.67 -9.46
CA ASP A 79 18.58 -0.63 -9.23
C ASP A 79 18.32 -1.63 -10.37
N ILE A 80 17.55 -1.22 -11.38
CA ILE A 80 17.29 -1.99 -12.59
C ILE A 80 18.24 -1.52 -13.70
N GLY A 81 19.13 -2.42 -14.12
CA GLY A 81 20.06 -2.16 -15.21
C GLY A 81 19.32 -2.10 -16.55
N MET A 82 19.62 -1.08 -17.35
CA MET A 82 19.09 -0.85 -18.70
C MET A 82 20.02 0.13 -19.45
N LEU A 83 19.82 0.32 -20.76
CA LEU A 83 20.64 1.26 -21.55
C LEU A 83 20.34 2.74 -21.30
N VAL A 84 19.18 3.07 -20.75
CA VAL A 84 18.85 4.45 -20.36
C VAL A 84 19.60 4.81 -19.05
N PRO A 85 20.52 5.79 -19.05
CA PRO A 85 21.27 6.18 -17.85
C PRO A 85 20.37 6.59 -16.70
N THR A 86 20.82 6.38 -15.46
CA THR A 86 19.99 6.51 -14.24
C THR A 86 19.48 7.92 -13.94
N ASP A 87 20.15 8.95 -14.46
CA ASP A 87 19.83 10.37 -14.25
C ASP A 87 18.82 10.95 -15.27
N THR A 88 18.43 10.16 -16.27
CA THR A 88 17.47 10.58 -17.30
C THR A 88 16.45 9.49 -17.62
N ASN A 89 15.33 9.91 -18.21
CA ASN A 89 14.31 9.02 -18.78
C ASN A 89 14.32 9.03 -20.31
N SER A 90 15.23 9.77 -20.94
CA SER A 90 15.37 9.83 -22.40
C SER A 90 16.82 10.08 -22.79
N ILE A 91 17.31 9.39 -23.82
CA ILE A 91 18.67 9.56 -24.34
C ILE A 91 18.74 9.28 -25.84
N ALA A 92 19.51 10.08 -26.57
CA ALA A 92 19.83 9.81 -27.96
C ALA A 92 20.92 8.71 -28.05
N LEU A 93 20.82 7.82 -29.03
CA LEU A 93 21.86 6.79 -29.24
C LEU A 93 23.23 7.41 -29.55
N SER A 94 23.25 8.59 -30.19
CA SER A 94 24.46 9.39 -30.41
C SER A 94 25.16 9.83 -29.12
N SER A 95 24.42 10.04 -28.04
CA SER A 95 25.00 10.36 -26.73
C SER A 95 25.62 9.14 -26.06
N LEU A 96 25.04 7.94 -26.25
CA LEU A 96 25.56 6.69 -25.69
C LEU A 96 26.92 6.31 -26.27
N ILE A 97 27.17 6.58 -27.55
CA ILE A 97 28.45 6.27 -28.19
C ILE A 97 29.56 7.27 -27.84
N GLY A 98 29.21 8.44 -27.31
CA GLY A 98 30.15 9.49 -26.90
C GLY A 98 30.51 9.45 -25.42
N THR A 99 31.42 10.34 -25.01
CA THR A 99 31.75 10.52 -23.59
C THR A 99 30.54 11.02 -22.81
N PRO A 100 30.30 10.54 -21.57
CA PRO A 100 31.18 9.66 -20.80
C PRO A 100 30.97 8.15 -21.03
N TYR A 101 29.93 7.75 -21.76
CA TYR A 101 29.48 6.36 -21.82
C TYR A 101 30.37 5.48 -22.71
N ASN A 102 30.65 5.92 -23.95
CA ASN A 102 31.41 5.14 -24.94
C ASN A 102 30.82 3.73 -25.17
N TYR A 103 29.50 3.61 -25.20
CA TYR A 103 28.75 2.35 -25.27
C TYR A 103 28.65 1.79 -26.70
N TRP A 104 29.78 1.63 -27.37
CA TRP A 104 29.85 0.98 -28.68
C TRP A 104 31.14 0.15 -28.81
N GLY A 105 31.12 -0.80 -29.72
CA GLY A 105 32.26 -1.64 -30.05
C GLY A 105 32.21 -2.09 -31.50
N ASP A 106 33.38 -2.48 -31.99
CA ASP A 106 33.61 -2.93 -33.35
C ASP A 106 34.90 -3.77 -33.33
N ASP A 107 34.82 -5.05 -33.67
CA ASP A 107 35.88 -6.01 -33.33
C ASP A 107 37.12 -5.88 -34.22
N ASP A 108 36.94 -5.35 -35.43
CA ASP A 108 37.96 -5.06 -36.44
C ASP A 108 38.39 -3.60 -36.47
N GLY A 109 37.77 -2.74 -35.67
CA GLY A 109 38.23 -1.38 -35.41
C GLY A 109 37.94 -0.36 -36.52
N ASP A 110 36.98 -0.64 -37.39
CA ASP A 110 36.54 0.24 -38.48
C ASP A 110 35.91 1.57 -37.99
N GLY A 111 35.43 1.60 -36.74
CA GLY A 111 34.92 2.80 -36.10
C GLY A 111 35.96 3.71 -35.44
N GLN A 112 37.25 3.34 -35.42
CA GLN A 112 38.27 4.09 -34.67
C GLN A 112 38.62 5.45 -35.32
N GLY A 113 38.91 6.45 -34.49
CA GLY A 113 39.32 7.79 -34.92
C GLY A 113 38.21 8.86 -34.84
N VAL A 114 38.57 10.09 -35.22
CA VAL A 114 37.65 11.24 -35.14
C VAL A 114 36.48 11.03 -36.09
N ASN A 115 35.25 11.04 -35.56
CA ASN A 115 34.01 10.80 -36.31
C ASN A 115 33.99 9.44 -37.05
N GLY A 116 34.66 8.43 -36.49
CA GLY A 116 34.67 7.06 -37.06
C GLY A 116 33.37 6.30 -36.85
N VAL A 117 32.54 6.72 -35.88
CA VAL A 117 31.25 6.11 -35.54
C VAL A 117 30.16 7.17 -35.42
N THR A 118 28.95 6.83 -35.87
CA THR A 118 27.75 7.66 -35.73
C THR A 118 26.55 6.81 -35.34
N ALA A 119 25.64 7.38 -34.55
CA ALA A 119 24.39 6.72 -34.20
C ALA A 119 23.19 7.65 -34.39
N THR A 120 22.08 7.09 -34.86
CA THR A 120 20.78 7.77 -34.97
C THR A 120 19.75 7.06 -34.10
N GLY A 121 18.69 7.76 -33.72
CA GLY A 121 17.62 7.23 -32.89
C GLY A 121 17.75 7.56 -31.40
N SER A 122 16.80 7.09 -30.60
CA SER A 122 16.67 7.44 -29.18
C SER A 122 16.03 6.32 -28.37
N LEU A 123 16.25 6.36 -27.06
CA LEU A 123 15.61 5.52 -26.04
C LEU A 123 14.82 6.38 -25.07
N ASN A 124 13.65 5.89 -24.67
CA ASN A 124 12.79 6.52 -23.68
C ASN A 124 12.33 5.50 -22.65
N LEU A 125 12.21 5.95 -21.41
CA LEU A 125 11.76 5.20 -20.25
C LEU A 125 10.51 5.86 -19.68
N PHE A 126 9.47 5.06 -19.47
CA PHE A 126 8.28 5.47 -18.74
C PHE A 126 8.05 4.52 -17.58
N ILE A 127 7.73 5.08 -16.42
CA ILE A 127 7.49 4.31 -15.20
C ILE A 127 6.15 4.75 -14.63
N HIS A 128 5.24 3.80 -14.44
CA HIS A 128 3.94 4.05 -13.83
C HIS A 128 3.67 3.06 -12.70
N ASP A 129 2.87 3.48 -11.72
CA ASP A 129 2.27 2.56 -10.75
C ASP A 129 1.05 1.80 -11.34
N LYS A 130 0.44 0.94 -10.53
CA LYS A 130 -0.75 0.16 -10.92
C LYS A 130 -1.95 1.01 -11.35
N ASP A 131 -2.03 2.25 -10.89
CA ASP A 131 -3.12 3.18 -11.15
C ASP A 131 -2.83 4.11 -12.34
N GLY A 132 -1.64 3.96 -12.96
CA GLY A 132 -1.22 4.71 -14.14
C GLY A 132 -0.57 6.06 -13.82
N TYR A 133 -0.24 6.35 -12.57
CA TYR A 133 0.49 7.57 -12.20
C TYR A 133 1.99 7.40 -12.45
N ARG A 134 2.63 8.47 -12.94
CA ARG A 134 4.09 8.47 -13.19
C ARG A 134 4.86 8.41 -11.88
N ILE A 135 5.89 7.57 -11.86
CA ILE A 135 6.75 7.36 -10.68
C ILE A 135 8.18 7.83 -10.98
N ALA A 136 8.81 8.45 -9.98
CA ALA A 136 10.20 8.86 -10.08
C ALA A 136 11.12 7.64 -10.01
N ARG A 137 12.21 7.65 -10.80
CA ARG A 137 13.11 6.49 -10.92
C ARG A 137 13.81 6.11 -9.61
N ASN A 138 14.05 7.09 -8.75
CA ASN A 138 14.68 6.95 -7.44
C ASN A 138 13.69 6.62 -6.31
N GLU A 139 12.40 6.53 -6.61
CA GLU A 139 11.41 6.19 -5.59
C GLU A 139 11.53 4.73 -5.17
N VAL A 140 11.60 4.48 -3.86
CA VAL A 140 11.59 3.11 -3.31
C VAL A 140 10.22 2.49 -3.56
N LEU A 141 10.21 1.27 -4.08
CA LEU A 141 8.97 0.61 -4.49
C LEU A 141 8.12 0.17 -3.28
N ASP A 142 6.89 0.66 -3.24
CA ASP A 142 5.84 0.27 -2.28
C ASP A 142 4.94 -0.85 -2.81
N ILE A 143 4.85 -1.95 -2.05
CA ILE A 143 4.01 -3.13 -2.34
C ILE A 143 2.51 -2.88 -2.07
N CYS A 144 2.15 -1.99 -1.15
CA CYS A 144 0.79 -1.81 -0.66
C CYS A 144 -0.05 -0.89 -1.54
N ASN A 145 0.59 0.13 -2.13
CA ASN A 145 -0.13 1.22 -2.78
C ASN A 145 0.05 1.31 -4.27
N LYS A 146 1.21 0.92 -4.76
CA LYS A 146 1.64 1.27 -6.11
C LYS A 146 2.00 0.05 -6.95
N ALA A 147 2.45 -1.04 -6.31
CA ALA A 147 2.74 -2.29 -7.00
C ALA A 147 1.47 -2.99 -7.52
N PRO A 148 1.56 -3.76 -8.63
CA PRO A 148 2.73 -3.86 -9.50
C PRO A 148 2.90 -2.59 -10.35
N TYR A 149 4.15 -2.24 -10.59
CA TYR A 149 4.52 -1.12 -11.44
C TYR A 149 4.65 -1.57 -12.89
N ARG A 150 4.52 -0.63 -13.83
CA ARG A 150 4.79 -0.84 -15.25
C ARG A 150 5.95 0.03 -15.71
N LEU A 151 7.03 -0.63 -16.12
CA LEU A 151 8.19 -0.02 -16.77
C LEU A 151 8.08 -0.23 -18.29
N THR A 152 8.08 0.84 -19.06
CA THR A 152 8.04 0.80 -20.52
C THR A 152 9.32 1.38 -21.10
N LEU A 153 10.04 0.58 -21.88
CA LEU A 153 11.16 1.04 -22.69
C LEU A 153 10.69 1.20 -24.14
N VAL A 154 11.05 2.31 -24.77
CA VAL A 154 10.70 2.62 -26.17
C VAL A 154 11.95 3.07 -26.91
N ASN A 155 12.16 2.57 -28.12
CA ASN A 155 13.16 3.10 -29.02
C ASN A 155 12.55 3.59 -30.33
N SER A 156 13.15 4.63 -30.91
CA SER A 156 12.87 5.01 -32.29
C SER A 156 13.67 4.13 -33.26
N GLU A 157 13.34 4.21 -34.55
CA GLU A 157 14.25 3.73 -35.59
C GLU A 157 15.61 4.42 -35.48
N GLY A 158 16.67 3.68 -35.84
CA GLY A 158 18.03 4.15 -35.72
C GLY A 158 19.05 3.22 -36.38
N THR A 159 20.26 3.73 -36.52
CA THR A 159 21.40 3.00 -37.06
C THR A 159 22.63 3.30 -36.22
N LEU A 160 23.50 2.31 -36.05
CA LEU A 160 24.88 2.49 -35.61
C LEU A 160 25.77 2.22 -36.82
N THR A 161 26.56 3.20 -37.23
CA THR A 161 27.33 3.13 -38.48
C THR A 161 28.78 3.52 -38.23
N THR A 162 29.70 2.70 -38.73
CA THR A 162 31.14 2.98 -38.78
C THR A 162 31.54 3.50 -40.16
N ARG A 163 32.66 4.22 -40.20
CA ARG A 163 33.18 4.84 -41.43
C ARG A 163 33.68 3.81 -42.43
N TYR A 164 34.22 2.70 -41.94
CA TYR A 164 34.77 1.60 -42.73
C TYR A 164 34.04 0.29 -42.38
N GLY A 165 34.43 -0.81 -43.03
CA GLY A 165 33.89 -2.15 -42.75
C GLY A 165 32.83 -2.65 -43.72
N VAL A 166 32.69 -3.97 -43.79
CA VAL A 166 31.62 -4.65 -44.51
C VAL A 166 31.15 -5.86 -43.68
N PRO A 167 29.98 -5.80 -43.03
CA PRO A 167 29.05 -4.65 -42.96
C PRO A 167 29.57 -3.52 -42.05
N ASN A 168 29.27 -2.27 -42.39
CA ASN A 168 29.63 -1.09 -41.57
C ASN A 168 28.47 -0.55 -40.73
N GLU A 169 27.36 -1.28 -40.63
CA GLU A 169 26.19 -0.79 -39.90
C GLU A 169 25.41 -1.89 -39.18
N SER A 170 24.78 -1.49 -38.07
CA SER A 170 23.71 -2.21 -37.39
C SER A 170 22.46 -1.34 -37.38
N ARG A 171 21.29 -1.95 -37.63
CA ARG A 171 20.01 -1.25 -37.75
C ARG A 171 19.06 -1.62 -36.61
N PHE A 172 18.31 -0.63 -36.13
CA PHE A 172 17.29 -0.77 -35.10
C PHE A 172 15.96 -0.27 -35.67
N THR A 173 14.93 -1.12 -35.64
CA THR A 173 13.55 -0.72 -35.92
C THR A 173 12.92 -0.10 -34.68
N ALA A 174 11.94 0.78 -34.83
CA ALA A 174 11.17 1.28 -33.68
C ALA A 174 10.46 0.12 -32.96
N GLY A 175 10.39 0.20 -31.64
CA GLY A 175 9.84 -0.84 -30.79
C GLY A 175 9.60 -0.36 -29.37
N TYR A 176 8.91 -1.19 -28.59
CA TYR A 176 8.73 -0.98 -27.17
C TYR A 176 8.63 -2.30 -26.41
N ALA A 177 8.87 -2.27 -25.11
CA ALA A 177 8.72 -3.39 -24.20
C ALA A 177 8.15 -2.93 -22.86
N ASP A 178 7.15 -3.65 -22.37
CA ASP A 178 6.56 -3.44 -21.04
C ASP A 178 7.04 -4.52 -20.07
N TYR A 179 7.51 -4.10 -18.90
CA TYR A 179 7.89 -4.97 -17.80
C TYR A 179 7.05 -4.62 -16.58
N TYR A 180 6.37 -5.63 -16.02
CA TYR A 180 5.63 -5.47 -14.77
C TYR A 180 6.53 -5.84 -13.60
N ILE A 181 6.72 -4.92 -12.65
CA ILE A 181 7.72 -5.04 -11.59
C ILE A 181 7.05 -4.92 -10.22
N ASN A 182 7.41 -5.82 -9.31
CA ASN A 182 7.12 -5.71 -7.89
C ASN A 182 8.39 -5.38 -7.10
N PRO A 183 8.30 -4.69 -5.95
CA PRO A 183 9.38 -4.73 -4.97
C PRO A 183 9.67 -6.17 -4.55
N LYS A 184 10.77 -6.37 -3.80
CA LYS A 184 10.99 -7.65 -3.13
C LYS A 184 9.77 -8.02 -2.30
N LEU A 185 9.19 -9.19 -2.59
CA LEU A 185 8.05 -9.71 -1.82
C LEU A 185 8.49 -10.02 -0.39
N VAL A 186 8.11 -9.14 0.52
CA VAL A 186 8.19 -9.33 1.96
C VAL A 186 6.77 -9.17 2.49
N PRO A 187 6.25 -10.14 3.27
CA PRO A 187 4.92 -10.03 3.84
C PRO A 187 4.76 -8.79 4.72
N VAL A 188 3.77 -7.95 4.42
CA VAL A 188 3.45 -6.75 5.21
C VAL A 188 1.94 -6.63 5.42
N ILE A 189 1.53 -6.03 6.53
CA ILE A 189 0.15 -5.54 6.67
C ILE A 189 0.08 -4.15 6.06
N CYS A 190 -0.73 -4.00 5.03
CA CYS A 190 -0.93 -2.73 4.35
C CYS A 190 -2.01 -1.90 5.04
N TYR A 191 -3.13 -2.53 5.42
CA TYR A 191 -4.30 -1.86 5.98
C TYR A 191 -5.05 -2.75 6.97
N ALA A 192 -5.76 -2.14 7.90
CA ALA A 192 -6.84 -2.76 8.65
C ALA A 192 -8.17 -2.14 8.23
N ARG A 193 -9.03 -2.94 7.60
CA ARG A 193 -10.23 -2.50 6.90
C ARG A 193 -11.49 -2.91 7.68
N PRO A 194 -12.10 -2.00 8.48
CA PRO A 194 -13.48 -2.18 8.93
C PRO A 194 -14.45 -1.96 7.76
N ASP A 195 -15.75 -1.94 8.04
CA ASP A 195 -16.72 -1.40 7.09
C ASP A 195 -16.34 0.04 6.69
N LEU A 196 -16.27 0.30 5.39
CA LEU A 196 -15.85 1.60 4.83
C LEU A 196 -16.99 2.61 4.78
N GLY A 197 -18.24 2.17 4.76
CA GLY A 197 -19.43 2.98 4.59
C GLY A 197 -19.53 3.66 3.21
N ASP A 198 -20.47 4.59 3.12
CA ASP A 198 -20.78 5.40 1.93
C ASP A 198 -20.80 6.91 2.24
N GLY A 199 -20.73 7.73 1.19
CA GLY A 199 -20.83 9.19 1.31
C GLY A 199 -19.87 9.80 2.35
N ASN A 200 -20.44 10.49 3.34
CA ASN A 200 -19.69 11.18 4.40
C ASN A 200 -18.99 10.22 5.37
N SER A 201 -19.60 9.07 5.66
CA SER A 201 -19.06 8.07 6.60
C SER A 201 -17.72 7.47 6.15
N ARG A 202 -17.38 7.62 4.87
CA ARG A 202 -16.16 7.11 4.26
C ARG A 202 -14.96 8.05 4.35
N GLN A 203 -15.18 9.30 4.77
CA GLN A 203 -14.15 10.33 4.81
C GLN A 203 -13.29 10.22 6.08
N GLY A 204 -11.98 10.38 5.94
CA GLY A 204 -11.03 10.43 7.05
C GLY A 204 -10.52 11.85 7.32
N ILE A 205 -9.96 12.07 8.50
CA ILE A 205 -9.31 13.35 8.85
C ILE A 205 -7.97 13.51 8.13
N SER A 206 -7.20 12.43 8.02
CA SER A 206 -5.84 12.45 7.47
C SER A 206 -5.55 11.21 6.65
N ALA A 207 -4.95 11.40 5.48
CA ALA A 207 -4.45 10.32 4.63
C ALA A 207 -3.30 9.53 5.26
N ALA A 208 -2.66 10.05 6.32
CA ALA A 208 -1.67 9.32 7.10
C ALA A 208 -2.28 8.23 8.01
N VAL A 209 -3.59 8.31 8.26
CA VAL A 209 -4.32 7.39 9.16
C VAL A 209 -5.36 6.57 8.40
N TRP A 210 -6.01 7.16 7.39
CA TRP A 210 -7.15 6.54 6.70
C TRP A 210 -7.05 6.70 5.18
N ASP A 211 -7.23 5.58 4.47
CA ASP A 211 -7.49 5.54 3.04
C ASP A 211 -8.95 5.17 2.80
N PHE A 212 -9.69 6.03 2.10
CA PHE A 212 -11.13 5.84 1.91
C PHE A 212 -11.49 4.56 1.12
N MET A 213 -10.57 4.02 0.33
CA MET A 213 -10.76 2.79 -0.44
C MET A 213 -10.29 1.53 0.31
N LYS A 214 -9.37 1.67 1.27
CA LYS A 214 -8.64 0.52 1.83
C LYS A 214 -8.76 0.36 3.35
N GLY A 215 -9.03 1.43 4.11
CA GLY A 215 -9.18 1.39 5.56
C GLY A 215 -8.05 2.11 6.31
N PHE A 216 -7.81 1.71 7.56
CA PHE A 216 -6.79 2.31 8.42
C PHE A 216 -5.38 1.86 8.04
N LEU A 217 -4.44 2.80 8.00
CA LEU A 217 -3.02 2.49 7.89
C LEU A 217 -2.49 2.03 9.26
N PRO A 218 -1.67 0.96 9.32
CA PRO A 218 -0.94 0.62 10.54
C PRO A 218 -0.04 1.78 10.96
N GLN A 219 -0.13 2.19 12.22
CA GLN A 219 0.62 3.32 12.80
C GLN A 219 1.92 2.86 13.47
N SER A 220 1.95 1.63 14.00
CA SER A 220 3.17 1.05 14.58
C SER A 220 3.18 -0.48 14.52
N PHE A 221 4.35 -1.07 14.30
CA PHE A 221 4.56 -2.51 14.46
C PHE A 221 5.28 -2.86 15.78
N THR A 222 5.60 -1.85 16.60
CA THR A 222 6.25 -2.02 17.90
C THR A 222 5.21 -2.37 18.97
N PRO A 223 5.37 -3.47 19.74
CA PRO A 223 4.37 -3.91 20.71
C PRO A 223 3.95 -2.86 21.74
N SER A 224 4.89 -2.05 22.25
CA SER A 224 4.61 -0.97 23.21
C SER A 224 3.73 0.15 22.67
N SER A 225 3.50 0.18 21.35
CA SER A 225 2.79 1.25 20.64
C SER A 225 1.56 0.73 19.89
N TYR A 226 1.12 -0.51 20.15
CA TYR A 226 -0.07 -1.09 19.52
C TYR A 226 -1.37 -0.33 19.82
N GLY A 227 -1.42 0.43 20.92
CA GLY A 227 -2.56 1.32 21.20
C GLY A 227 -2.70 2.53 20.28
N LEU A 228 -1.83 2.68 19.27
CA LEU A 228 -1.97 3.63 18.16
C LEU A 228 -2.68 3.02 16.95
N ASN A 229 -2.79 1.69 16.86
CA ASN A 229 -3.42 1.01 15.73
C ASN A 229 -4.92 0.83 15.96
N PHE A 230 -5.66 0.73 14.85
CA PHE A 230 -7.04 0.28 14.88
C PHE A 230 -7.12 -1.23 15.17
N PRO A 231 -8.13 -1.72 15.91
CA PRO A 231 -9.11 -0.95 16.66
C PRO A 231 -8.64 -0.61 18.08
N THR A 232 -9.16 0.50 18.63
CA THR A 232 -9.07 0.81 20.07
C THR A 232 -10.37 0.56 20.83
N THR A 233 -11.45 0.30 20.10
CA THR A 233 -12.77 -0.03 20.63
C THR A 233 -13.25 -1.36 20.06
N GLY A 234 -14.16 -2.08 20.72
CA GLY A 234 -14.67 -3.34 20.16
C GLY A 234 -16.07 -3.68 20.67
N ALA A 235 -16.71 -4.61 19.98
CA ALA A 235 -17.96 -5.25 20.41
C ALA A 235 -17.99 -6.68 19.86
N ASN A 236 -18.87 -7.51 20.42
CA ASN A 236 -19.02 -8.88 19.98
C ASN A 236 -19.48 -8.95 18.52
N ASN A 237 -18.83 -9.82 17.73
CA ASN A 237 -19.03 -10.06 16.30
C ASN A 237 -18.72 -8.86 15.38
N LEU A 238 -18.00 -7.85 15.85
CA LEU A 238 -17.35 -6.92 14.92
C LEU A 238 -16.16 -7.60 14.25
N TYR A 239 -15.93 -7.22 13.00
CA TYR A 239 -14.82 -7.77 12.23
C TYR A 239 -14.15 -6.70 11.37
N PHE A 240 -12.90 -6.95 11.02
CA PHE A 240 -12.16 -6.15 10.06
C PHE A 240 -11.25 -7.05 9.24
N ASP A 241 -10.93 -6.65 8.02
CA ASP A 241 -10.02 -7.40 7.18
C ASP A 241 -8.62 -6.76 7.27
N LEU A 242 -7.60 -7.55 7.59
CA LEU A 242 -6.22 -7.15 7.36
C LEU A 242 -5.92 -7.33 5.88
N LEU A 243 -5.47 -6.27 5.20
CA LEU A 243 -4.98 -6.33 3.83
C LEU A 243 -3.48 -6.56 3.84
N ILE A 244 -3.03 -7.57 3.10
CA ILE A 244 -1.68 -8.11 3.16
C ILE A 244 -1.01 -7.92 1.80
N GLY A 245 0.21 -7.40 1.81
CA GLY A 245 1.07 -7.28 0.64
C GLY A 245 2.27 -8.22 0.73
N GLY A 246 2.89 -8.52 -0.42
CA GLY A 246 4.16 -9.26 -0.46
C GLY A 246 4.06 -10.75 -0.16
N VAL A 247 2.87 -11.33 -0.33
CA VAL A 247 2.57 -12.73 -0.06
C VAL A 247 1.94 -13.37 -1.31
N SER A 248 2.39 -14.56 -1.69
CA SER A 248 1.84 -15.31 -2.84
C SER A 248 0.83 -16.39 -2.45
N GLN A 249 0.74 -16.75 -1.17
CA GLN A 249 -0.10 -17.84 -0.66
C GLN A 249 -0.78 -17.44 0.67
N ALA A 250 -1.93 -18.01 0.99
CA ALA A 250 -2.59 -17.71 2.26
C ALA A 250 -1.67 -18.01 3.47
N LEU A 251 -1.63 -17.08 4.43
CA LEU A 251 -0.93 -17.27 5.69
C LEU A 251 -1.80 -18.06 6.67
N SER A 252 -1.15 -18.73 7.62
CA SER A 252 -1.83 -19.40 8.74
C SER A 252 -1.84 -18.51 9.98
N TRP A 253 -2.95 -18.53 10.71
CA TRP A 253 -3.22 -17.65 11.84
C TRP A 253 -3.86 -18.45 12.98
N ALA A 254 -3.38 -18.24 14.20
CA ALA A 254 -3.99 -18.84 15.40
C ALA A 254 -4.87 -17.80 16.12
N PRO A 255 -6.04 -18.20 16.68
CA PRO A 255 -6.83 -17.31 17.51
C PRO A 255 -6.04 -16.79 18.71
N VAL A 256 -6.34 -15.56 19.13
CA VAL A 256 -5.69 -14.91 20.28
C VAL A 256 -6.76 -14.49 21.28
N SER A 257 -6.65 -14.95 22.52
CA SER A 257 -7.63 -14.69 23.58
C SER A 257 -6.99 -14.01 24.77
N HIS A 258 -7.50 -12.83 25.13
CA HIS A 258 -7.05 -12.04 26.28
C HIS A 258 -8.24 -11.42 27.01
N GLY A 259 -8.25 -11.53 28.34
CA GLY A 259 -9.21 -10.82 29.19
C GLY A 259 -10.70 -11.09 28.90
N GLY A 260 -11.05 -12.26 28.34
CA GLY A 260 -12.43 -12.60 27.96
C GLY A 260 -12.82 -12.22 26.52
N ILE A 261 -11.92 -11.64 25.75
CA ILE A 261 -12.09 -11.33 24.32
C ILE A 261 -11.21 -12.27 23.49
N THR A 262 -11.72 -12.76 22.36
CA THR A 262 -10.99 -13.56 21.39
C THR A 262 -11.00 -12.89 20.02
N ALA A 263 -9.83 -12.74 19.41
CA ALA A 263 -9.68 -12.40 18.00
C ALA A 263 -9.48 -13.69 17.20
N THR A 264 -10.38 -13.95 16.25
CA THR A 264 -10.35 -15.16 15.41
C THR A 264 -10.12 -14.77 13.95
N MET A 265 -9.20 -15.46 13.30
CA MET A 265 -8.87 -15.21 11.89
C MET A 265 -9.59 -16.22 10.98
N THR A 266 -10.34 -15.72 9.99
CA THR A 266 -11.05 -16.53 8.98
C THR A 266 -10.80 -16.00 7.57
N ASP A 267 -11.23 -16.76 6.56
CA ASP A 267 -11.22 -16.34 5.14
C ASP A 267 -9.86 -15.85 4.65
N SER A 268 -8.78 -16.50 5.11
CA SER A 268 -7.42 -16.10 4.74
C SER A 268 -7.12 -16.41 3.28
N THR A 269 -6.62 -15.41 2.58
CA THR A 269 -6.12 -15.46 1.20
C THR A 269 -4.68 -14.96 1.16
N SER A 270 -4.09 -14.88 -0.03
CA SER A 270 -2.76 -14.25 -0.23
C SER A 270 -2.79 -12.73 -0.05
N THR A 271 -3.97 -12.10 -0.03
CA THR A 271 -4.11 -10.63 0.01
C THR A 271 -4.90 -10.13 1.21
N SER A 272 -5.58 -11.00 1.96
CA SER A 272 -6.32 -10.58 3.14
C SER A 272 -6.60 -11.70 4.13
N VAL A 273 -6.95 -11.33 5.36
CA VAL A 273 -7.56 -12.21 6.37
C VAL A 273 -8.59 -11.43 7.18
N ARG A 274 -9.73 -12.05 7.48
CA ARG A 274 -10.76 -11.45 8.33
C ARG A 274 -10.45 -11.72 9.79
N VAL A 275 -10.50 -10.69 10.63
CA VAL A 275 -10.35 -10.75 12.08
C VAL A 275 -11.71 -10.46 12.71
N THR A 276 -12.27 -11.43 13.42
CA THR A 276 -13.53 -11.28 14.16
C THR A 276 -13.29 -11.25 15.65
N LEU A 277 -13.84 -10.25 16.34
CA LEU A 277 -13.77 -10.10 17.79
C LEU A 277 -15.00 -10.75 18.44
N THR A 278 -14.80 -11.67 19.36
CA THR A 278 -15.85 -12.25 20.20
C THR A 278 -15.56 -11.99 21.67
N GLY A 279 -16.60 -11.79 22.47
CA GLY A 279 -16.45 -11.43 23.88
C GLY A 279 -17.80 -11.24 24.57
N PRO A 280 -17.83 -10.58 25.75
CA PRO A 280 -19.06 -10.37 26.50
C PRO A 280 -20.12 -9.66 25.67
N VAL A 281 -21.33 -10.23 25.67
CA VAL A 281 -22.47 -9.75 24.89
C VAL A 281 -23.75 -10.01 25.69
N ALA A 282 -24.76 -9.15 25.51
CA ALA A 282 -26.08 -9.39 26.05
C ALA A 282 -26.84 -10.39 25.16
N THR A 283 -27.50 -11.37 25.76
CA THR A 283 -28.30 -12.36 25.02
C THR A 283 -29.70 -11.82 24.67
N PRO A 284 -30.42 -12.44 23.72
CA PRO A 284 -31.79 -12.06 23.41
C PRO A 284 -32.75 -12.04 24.62
N SER A 285 -32.55 -12.92 25.61
CA SER A 285 -33.34 -12.91 26.85
C SER A 285 -32.99 -11.73 27.77
N GLN A 286 -31.75 -11.23 27.71
CA GLN A 286 -31.34 -10.04 28.45
C GLN A 286 -31.85 -8.76 27.77
N TRP A 287 -31.97 -8.74 26.45
CA TRP A 287 -32.54 -7.60 25.71
C TRP A 287 -33.99 -7.32 26.11
N SER A 288 -34.79 -8.36 26.27
CA SER A 288 -36.21 -8.26 26.63
C SER A 288 -36.48 -8.02 28.12
N SER A 289 -35.45 -8.03 28.98
CA SER A 289 -35.58 -7.84 30.42
C SER A 289 -35.07 -6.47 30.87
N ASP A 290 -35.84 -5.80 31.73
CA ASP A 290 -35.39 -4.57 32.43
C ASP A 290 -34.46 -4.87 33.63
N ASN A 291 -34.29 -6.16 33.95
CA ASN A 291 -33.33 -6.67 34.92
C ASN A 291 -32.50 -7.78 34.24
N PRO A 292 -31.55 -7.41 33.36
CA PRO A 292 -30.83 -8.37 32.50
C PRO A 292 -29.86 -9.28 33.25
N GLY A 293 -29.65 -9.09 34.55
CA GLY A 293 -28.50 -9.67 35.24
C GLY A 293 -27.20 -9.06 34.75
N GLN A 294 -26.07 -9.66 35.13
CA GLN A 294 -24.73 -9.18 34.76
C GLN A 294 -24.19 -9.93 33.55
N ILE A 295 -23.33 -9.27 32.79
CA ILE A 295 -22.44 -9.90 31.81
C ILE A 295 -21.00 -9.91 32.35
N ASP A 296 -20.15 -10.73 31.74
CA ASP A 296 -18.75 -10.86 32.15
C ASP A 296 -18.02 -9.52 32.08
N ARG A 297 -17.29 -9.20 33.14
CA ARG A 297 -16.46 -8.00 33.21
C ARG A 297 -15.10 -8.23 32.56
N LEU A 298 -14.70 -7.27 31.75
CA LEU A 298 -13.40 -7.28 31.08
C LEU A 298 -12.33 -6.59 31.94
N SER A 299 -11.07 -6.94 31.72
CA SER A 299 -9.93 -6.17 32.23
C SER A 299 -9.38 -5.34 31.09
N LEU A 300 -9.81 -4.10 30.89
CA LEU A 300 -9.28 -3.23 29.83
C LEU A 300 -8.25 -2.22 30.39
N PRO A 301 -7.24 -1.80 29.61
CA PRO A 301 -7.00 -2.16 28.21
C PRO A 301 -6.45 -3.59 28.02
N GLN A 302 -6.65 -4.16 26.82
CA GLN A 302 -6.06 -5.45 26.39
C GLN A 302 -5.33 -5.30 25.07
N THR A 303 -4.07 -5.74 25.04
CA THR A 303 -3.23 -5.75 23.84
C THR A 303 -3.30 -7.10 23.14
N PHE A 304 -3.46 -7.08 21.82
CA PHE A 304 -3.47 -8.26 20.96
C PHE A 304 -2.30 -8.19 19.97
N GLU A 305 -1.65 -9.33 19.71
CA GLU A 305 -0.68 -9.50 18.63
C GLU A 305 -1.10 -10.70 17.77
N LEU A 306 -1.55 -10.42 16.55
CA LEU A 306 -1.90 -11.40 15.54
C LEU A 306 -0.65 -11.74 14.72
N VAL A 307 -0.31 -13.03 14.63
CA VAL A 307 0.90 -13.50 13.95
C VAL A 307 0.53 -14.34 12.74
N GLY A 308 0.89 -13.86 11.55
CA GLY A 308 0.71 -14.59 10.29
C GLY A 308 1.93 -15.44 9.99
N ARG A 309 1.71 -16.72 9.71
CA ARG A 309 2.77 -17.71 9.48
C ARG A 309 2.76 -18.28 8.07
N ASP A 310 3.94 -18.48 7.50
CA ASP A 310 4.11 -19.15 6.21
C ASP A 310 3.81 -20.66 6.29
N SER A 311 3.92 -21.36 5.15
CA SER A 311 3.69 -22.80 5.05
C SER A 311 4.71 -23.65 5.84
N SER A 312 5.84 -23.06 6.25
CA SER A 312 6.84 -23.70 7.12
C SER A 312 6.61 -23.41 8.60
N GLY A 313 5.58 -22.62 8.94
CA GLY A 313 5.24 -22.22 10.31
C GLY A 313 6.05 -21.03 10.83
N ASN A 314 6.87 -20.38 9.99
CA ASN A 314 7.64 -19.21 10.40
C ASN A 314 6.72 -17.99 10.53
N ALA A 315 6.91 -17.18 11.58
CA ALA A 315 6.23 -15.89 11.68
C ALA A 315 6.81 -14.91 10.66
N VAL A 316 5.99 -14.47 9.71
CA VAL A 316 6.42 -13.59 8.62
C VAL A 316 5.79 -12.21 8.67
N VAL A 317 4.68 -12.06 9.39
CA VAL A 317 4.01 -10.77 9.59
C VAL A 317 3.34 -10.72 10.95
N LYS A 318 3.23 -9.52 11.53
CA LYS A 318 2.53 -9.26 12.78
C LYS A 318 1.62 -8.06 12.64
N TYR A 319 0.46 -8.12 13.26
CA TYR A 319 -0.42 -6.98 13.47
C TYR A 319 -0.81 -6.92 14.94
N GLY A 320 -0.69 -5.75 15.57
CA GLY A 320 -1.13 -5.61 16.94
C GLY A 320 -1.97 -4.37 17.18
N PHE A 321 -2.87 -4.46 18.14
CA PHE A 321 -3.79 -3.40 18.53
C PHE A 321 -4.09 -3.48 20.03
N GLU A 322 -4.67 -2.42 20.61
CA GLU A 322 -5.04 -2.39 22.02
C GLU A 322 -6.49 -1.94 22.17
N LEU A 323 -7.35 -2.83 22.67
CA LEU A 323 -8.72 -2.49 23.00
C LEU A 323 -8.76 -1.77 24.35
N LYS A 324 -9.29 -0.55 24.34
CA LYS A 324 -9.44 0.33 25.51
C LYS A 324 -10.87 0.39 26.01
N GLN A 325 -11.85 0.21 25.11
CA GLN A 325 -13.27 0.21 25.42
C GLN A 325 -14.00 -0.96 24.74
N TRP A 326 -15.01 -1.49 25.42
CA TRP A 326 -15.87 -2.54 24.89
C TRP A 326 -17.34 -2.13 24.95
N PHE A 327 -18.06 -2.39 23.87
CA PHE A 327 -19.44 -1.96 23.66
C PHE A 327 -20.39 -3.16 23.61
N VAL A 328 -21.57 -2.99 24.22
CA VAL A 328 -22.64 -3.99 24.26
C VAL A 328 -23.96 -3.32 23.90
N ASN A 329 -24.64 -3.84 22.88
CA ASN A 329 -25.95 -3.36 22.46
C ASN A 329 -27.08 -4.18 23.10
N ARG A 330 -28.27 -3.58 23.19
CA ARG A 330 -29.52 -4.24 23.62
C ARG A 330 -30.32 -4.80 22.43
N GLY A 331 -29.63 -5.24 21.37
CA GLY A 331 -30.24 -5.76 20.16
C GLY A 331 -31.20 -4.77 19.50
N ASN A 332 -32.40 -5.24 19.14
CA ASN A 332 -33.45 -4.47 18.49
C ASN A 332 -34.38 -3.70 19.46
N ALA A 333 -34.08 -3.68 20.76
CA ALA A 333 -34.92 -3.02 21.74
C ALA A 333 -34.80 -1.48 21.62
N VAL A 334 -35.94 -0.79 21.45
CA VAL A 334 -36.04 0.66 21.53
C VAL A 334 -36.81 1.10 22.78
N VAL A 335 -36.16 1.89 23.63
CA VAL A 335 -36.66 2.27 24.96
C VAL A 335 -36.44 3.74 25.25
N ASN A 336 -37.11 4.24 26.30
CA ASN A 336 -36.89 5.60 26.79
C ASN A 336 -35.54 5.74 27.51
N TYR A 337 -35.14 6.99 27.76
CA TYR A 337 -33.85 7.31 28.37
C TYR A 337 -33.63 6.60 29.71
N SER A 338 -34.61 6.69 30.63
CA SER A 338 -34.50 6.12 31.97
C SER A 338 -34.31 4.59 31.93
N SER A 339 -35.01 3.91 31.03
CA SER A 339 -34.86 2.48 30.79
C SER A 339 -33.50 2.14 30.18
N ALA A 340 -32.97 2.95 29.26
CA ALA A 340 -31.66 2.75 28.65
C ALA A 340 -30.54 2.88 29.69
N GLU A 341 -30.55 3.95 30.47
CA GLU A 341 -29.59 4.22 31.55
C GLU A 341 -29.61 3.11 32.60
N SER A 342 -30.81 2.77 33.07
CA SER A 342 -31.02 1.70 34.05
C SER A 342 -30.50 0.36 33.55
N TRP A 343 -30.72 0.03 32.27
CA TRP A 343 -30.25 -1.22 31.68
C TRP A 343 -28.72 -1.29 31.61
N CYS A 344 -28.05 -0.24 31.12
CA CYS A 344 -26.58 -0.20 31.07
C CYS A 344 -25.95 -0.35 32.46
N ASN A 345 -26.52 0.30 33.48
CA ASN A 345 -26.01 0.20 34.85
C ASN A 345 -26.22 -1.21 35.46
N LYS A 346 -27.23 -1.95 35.01
CA LYS A 346 -27.56 -3.29 35.53
C LYS A 346 -26.76 -4.42 34.90
N ILE A 347 -26.26 -4.26 33.67
CA ILE A 347 -25.44 -5.30 33.00
C ILE A 347 -24.04 -5.47 33.59
N GLY A 348 -23.65 -4.65 34.58
CA GLY A 348 -22.55 -4.98 35.48
C GLY A 348 -21.24 -4.25 35.19
N GLY A 349 -21.22 -2.93 35.43
CA GLY A 349 -20.02 -2.10 35.29
C GLY A 349 -19.99 -1.26 34.01
N TYR A 350 -20.99 -1.43 33.15
CA TYR A 350 -21.19 -0.61 31.96
C TYR A 350 -21.98 0.64 32.30
N ARG A 351 -21.91 1.62 31.40
CA ARG A 351 -22.66 2.87 31.47
C ARG A 351 -23.19 3.25 30.08
N LEU A 352 -24.10 4.23 30.05
CA LEU A 352 -24.40 4.89 28.77
C LEU A 352 -23.12 5.57 28.24
N PRO A 353 -22.87 5.49 26.92
CA PRO A 353 -21.75 6.15 26.28
C PRO A 353 -21.99 7.67 26.30
N LYS A 354 -20.89 8.41 26.39
CA LYS A 354 -20.90 9.84 26.05
C LYS A 354 -20.80 10.00 24.54
N ILE A 355 -21.15 11.18 24.02
CA ILE A 355 -21.00 11.52 22.60
C ILE A 355 -19.57 11.23 22.12
N LYS A 356 -18.56 11.63 22.90
CA LYS A 356 -17.14 11.37 22.62
C LYS A 356 -16.72 9.89 22.66
N ASP A 357 -17.51 9.01 23.26
CA ASP A 357 -17.25 7.57 23.18
C ASP A 357 -17.68 7.01 21.81
N LEU A 358 -18.54 7.73 21.07
CA LEU A 358 -19.16 7.24 19.83
C LEU A 358 -18.69 7.97 18.57
N THR A 359 -18.47 9.29 18.64
CA THR A 359 -18.23 10.13 17.45
C THR A 359 -17.26 11.27 17.74
N ASN A 360 -16.50 11.68 16.73
CA ASN A 360 -15.66 12.87 16.73
C ASN A 360 -16.30 14.11 16.08
N THR A 361 -17.64 14.17 16.04
CA THR A 361 -18.42 15.33 15.56
C THR A 361 -17.86 16.67 16.01
N SER A 362 -18.00 17.70 15.17
CA SER A 362 -17.67 19.10 15.49
C SER A 362 -18.71 19.82 16.35
N LEU A 363 -19.75 19.12 16.86
CA LEU A 363 -20.80 19.71 17.68
C LEU A 363 -20.26 20.40 18.95
N ILE A 364 -20.59 21.68 19.08
CA ILE A 364 -20.33 22.51 20.27
C ILE A 364 -21.66 22.78 20.98
N VAL A 365 -21.71 22.49 22.28
CA VAL A 365 -22.87 22.79 23.15
C VAL A 365 -22.38 23.63 24.32
N SER A 366 -23.00 24.79 24.52
CA SER A 366 -22.66 25.71 25.62
C SER A 366 -21.15 26.04 25.70
N GLY A 367 -20.52 26.19 24.53
CA GLY A 367 -19.09 26.52 24.40
C GLY A 367 -18.12 25.34 24.58
N SER A 368 -18.62 24.11 24.78
CA SER A 368 -17.79 22.90 24.93
C SER A 368 -17.93 21.96 23.73
N GLN A 369 -16.80 21.41 23.27
CA GLN A 369 -16.76 20.38 22.24
C GLN A 369 -17.30 19.05 22.80
N MET A 370 -18.31 18.48 22.16
CA MET A 370 -18.97 17.26 22.64
C MET A 370 -18.36 15.97 22.07
N GLY A 371 -17.88 16.03 20.82
CA GLY A 371 -17.23 14.91 20.15
C GLY A 371 -15.82 14.62 20.66
N ALA A 372 -15.32 13.44 20.30
CA ALA A 372 -13.93 13.05 20.52
C ALA A 372 -12.93 13.90 19.71
N THR A 373 -11.66 13.80 20.09
CA THR A 373 -10.54 14.44 19.39
C THR A 373 -9.68 13.43 18.64
N PRO A 374 -9.13 13.77 17.46
CA PRO A 374 -9.33 15.03 16.74
C PRO A 374 -10.76 15.14 16.19
N SER A 375 -11.30 16.36 16.29
CA SER A 375 -12.66 16.62 15.84
C SER A 375 -12.74 16.63 14.32
N SER A 376 -13.84 16.16 13.77
CA SER A 376 -14.17 16.36 12.37
C SER A 376 -14.42 17.85 12.08
N GLU A 377 -14.44 18.20 10.79
CA GLU A 377 -14.76 19.58 10.36
C GLU A 377 -16.27 19.85 10.32
N PHE A 378 -17.10 18.81 10.49
CA PHE A 378 -18.55 18.83 10.29
C PHE A 378 -19.28 18.15 11.43
N VAL A 379 -20.62 18.20 11.43
CA VAL A 379 -21.45 17.60 12.47
C VAL A 379 -21.49 16.06 12.43
N PHE A 380 -20.91 15.44 11.39
CA PHE A 380 -20.76 13.99 11.23
C PHE A 380 -19.34 13.54 11.61
N TYR A 381 -19.15 12.25 11.89
CA TYR A 381 -17.79 11.76 12.15
C TYR A 381 -16.92 11.81 10.88
N LYS A 382 -15.61 11.89 11.08
CA LYS A 382 -14.61 11.52 10.07
C LYS A 382 -13.72 10.42 10.65
N ARG A 383 -13.44 9.38 9.86
CA ARG A 383 -12.66 8.21 10.25
C ARG A 383 -11.33 8.60 10.89
N HIS A 384 -11.11 8.06 12.09
CA HIS A 384 -9.88 8.26 12.87
C HIS A 384 -9.78 7.19 13.96
N ILE A 385 -8.54 6.85 14.35
CA ILE A 385 -8.26 5.88 15.42
C ILE A 385 -8.36 6.58 16.78
N GLY A 386 -9.03 5.97 17.75
CA GLY A 386 -9.16 6.49 19.11
C GLY A 386 -10.10 7.69 19.27
N ALA A 387 -10.96 7.95 18.28
CA ALA A 387 -11.84 9.12 18.26
C ALA A 387 -13.34 8.75 18.29
N GLY A 388 -13.68 7.63 18.93
CA GLY A 388 -15.05 7.16 19.11
C GLY A 388 -15.35 5.86 18.34
N PHE A 389 -16.34 5.13 18.84
CA PHE A 389 -16.70 3.80 18.35
C PHE A 389 -17.18 3.79 16.89
N PHE A 390 -18.15 4.63 16.53
CA PHE A 390 -18.62 4.72 15.14
C PHE A 390 -17.58 5.36 14.23
N THR A 391 -16.71 6.23 14.77
CA THR A 391 -15.59 6.81 14.05
C THR A 391 -14.55 5.77 13.64
N GLU A 392 -14.32 4.75 14.46
CA GLU A 392 -13.45 3.62 14.11
C GLU A 392 -14.18 2.64 13.19
N TRP A 393 -15.34 2.13 13.59
CA TRP A 393 -15.96 0.98 12.95
C TRP A 393 -16.91 1.31 11.80
N GLY A 394 -17.40 2.54 11.71
CA GLY A 394 -18.26 2.98 10.62
C GLY A 394 -19.74 2.71 10.82
N PRO A 395 -20.51 2.59 9.73
CA PRO A 395 -21.92 2.23 9.79
C PRO A 395 -22.14 0.87 10.43
N MET A 396 -22.92 0.81 11.51
CA MET A 396 -23.14 -0.45 12.24
C MET A 396 -24.01 -1.46 11.51
N ARG A 397 -24.83 -1.01 10.53
CA ARG A 397 -25.78 -1.85 9.79
C ARG A 397 -25.12 -2.98 9.00
N ASP A 398 -23.84 -2.81 8.63
CA ASP A 398 -23.10 -3.73 7.77
C ASP A 398 -22.46 -4.89 8.56
N TYR A 399 -22.49 -4.81 9.90
CA TYR A 399 -22.11 -5.90 10.81
C TYR A 399 -23.34 -6.74 11.19
N THR A 400 -23.85 -7.52 10.23
CA THR A 400 -25.13 -8.26 10.37
C THR A 400 -25.18 -9.22 11.56
N ASP A 401 -24.04 -9.78 11.96
CA ASP A 401 -23.95 -10.74 13.06
C ASP A 401 -23.73 -10.09 14.43
N ALA A 402 -23.56 -8.76 14.48
CA ALA A 402 -23.30 -8.01 15.71
C ALA A 402 -24.56 -7.43 16.37
N SER A 403 -25.73 -7.63 15.76
CA SER A 403 -27.05 -7.29 16.31
C SER A 403 -27.27 -5.80 16.62
N PHE A 404 -26.55 -4.90 15.94
CA PHE A 404 -26.79 -3.47 16.07
C PHE A 404 -28.08 -3.06 15.35
N ASN A 405 -28.92 -2.30 16.06
CA ASN A 405 -30.08 -1.64 15.47
C ASN A 405 -29.66 -0.41 14.65
N MET A 406 -30.48 -0.04 13.66
CA MET A 406 -30.26 1.10 12.78
C MET A 406 -30.76 2.43 13.37
N GLU A 407 -31.61 2.37 14.40
CA GLU A 407 -32.09 3.55 15.13
C GLU A 407 -30.96 4.21 15.92
N ASP A 408 -31.06 5.53 16.11
CA ASP A 408 -30.07 6.30 16.87
C ASP A 408 -29.91 5.78 18.31
N TYR A 409 -28.74 6.02 18.89
CA TYR A 409 -28.37 5.49 20.20
C TYR A 409 -28.34 6.58 21.27
N TRP A 410 -28.91 6.25 22.44
CA TRP A 410 -28.85 7.11 23.63
C TRP A 410 -27.42 7.39 24.08
N THR A 411 -27.18 8.62 24.53
CA THR A 411 -25.94 9.03 25.19
C THR A 411 -26.18 9.59 26.59
N ALA A 412 -25.13 9.65 27.40
CA ALA A 412 -25.16 10.24 28.75
C ALA A 412 -25.09 11.77 28.75
N ASP A 413 -24.92 12.42 27.60
CA ASP A 413 -24.80 13.87 27.50
C ASP A 413 -26.16 14.53 27.26
N PHE A 414 -26.30 15.77 27.74
CA PHE A 414 -27.54 16.55 27.67
C PHE A 414 -27.29 17.95 27.13
N TRP A 415 -28.27 18.47 26.40
CA TRP A 415 -28.32 19.89 26.06
C TRP A 415 -28.78 20.67 27.29
N SER A 416 -27.96 21.61 27.78
CA SER A 416 -28.32 22.53 28.86
C SER A 416 -29.32 23.62 28.42
N ASN A 417 -30.42 23.23 27.76
CA ASN A 417 -31.58 24.08 27.50
C ASN A 417 -32.60 23.93 28.66
N ASP A 418 -33.71 24.66 28.62
CA ASP A 418 -34.74 24.60 29.67
C ASP A 418 -35.29 23.17 29.89
N TYR A 419 -35.21 22.31 28.88
CA TYR A 419 -35.74 20.95 28.88
C TYR A 419 -34.72 19.85 29.21
N HIS A 420 -33.43 20.20 29.37
CA HIS A 420 -32.31 19.27 29.59
C HIS A 420 -32.33 18.06 28.64
N SER A 421 -32.50 18.31 27.34
CA SER A 421 -32.75 17.25 26.36
C SER A 421 -31.57 16.28 26.22
N PRO A 422 -31.76 14.96 26.34
CA PRO A 422 -30.70 13.97 26.08
C PRO A 422 -30.29 13.96 24.61
N PHE A 423 -29.02 13.65 24.36
CA PHE A 423 -28.49 13.50 23.01
C PHE A 423 -28.54 12.06 22.51
N LEU A 424 -28.71 11.97 21.19
CA LEU A 424 -28.63 10.75 20.40
C LEU A 424 -27.47 10.83 19.43
N VAL A 425 -26.87 9.69 19.10
CA VAL A 425 -25.86 9.57 18.05
C VAL A 425 -26.31 8.55 17.02
N SER A 426 -26.25 8.95 15.74
CA SER A 426 -26.58 8.06 14.63
C SER A 426 -25.49 7.01 14.40
N PRO A 427 -25.84 5.72 14.28
CA PRO A 427 -24.86 4.65 14.03
C PRO A 427 -24.35 4.61 12.59
N THR A 428 -24.90 5.42 11.69
CA THR A 428 -24.53 5.45 10.27
C THR A 428 -23.41 6.46 10.02
N GLU A 429 -23.62 7.71 10.45
CA GLU A 429 -22.72 8.84 10.14
C GLU A 429 -22.22 9.58 11.39
N GLY A 430 -22.61 9.14 12.59
CA GLY A 430 -22.21 9.78 13.86
C GLY A 430 -22.72 11.19 14.05
N GLY A 431 -23.78 11.55 13.32
CA GLY A 431 -24.52 12.79 13.56
C GLY A 431 -25.15 12.78 14.95
N VAL A 432 -25.27 13.97 15.56
CA VAL A 432 -25.76 14.14 16.93
C VAL A 432 -26.99 15.02 16.94
N GLY A 433 -28.04 14.59 17.63
CA GLY A 433 -29.29 15.33 17.74
C GLY A 433 -29.91 15.24 19.13
N PRO A 434 -30.58 16.30 19.63
CA PRO A 434 -31.34 16.22 20.87
C PRO A 434 -32.62 15.42 20.68
N SER A 435 -33.10 14.79 21.75
CA SER A 435 -34.40 14.13 21.76
C SER A 435 -35.17 14.38 23.06
N SER A 436 -36.43 13.95 23.08
CA SER A 436 -37.28 14.01 24.27
C SER A 436 -37.04 12.80 25.17
N TRP A 437 -37.17 12.98 26.48
CA TRP A 437 -37.02 11.91 27.49
C TRP A 437 -37.92 10.69 27.25
N ASN A 438 -39.07 10.89 26.61
CA ASN A 438 -40.05 9.84 26.30
C ASN A 438 -39.89 9.23 24.91
N GLY A 439 -38.92 9.71 24.12
CA GLY A 439 -38.56 9.11 22.84
C GLY A 439 -38.10 7.67 23.02
N ARG A 440 -38.18 6.84 21.97
CA ARG A 440 -37.78 5.43 22.03
C ARG A 440 -36.66 5.18 21.03
N TYR A 441 -35.48 4.84 21.53
CA TYR A 441 -34.26 4.71 20.75
C TYR A 441 -33.41 3.54 21.23
N SER A 442 -32.38 3.21 20.45
CA SER A 442 -31.50 2.08 20.71
C SER A 442 -30.64 2.29 21.96
N VAL A 443 -30.22 1.18 22.56
CA VAL A 443 -29.33 1.17 23.73
C VAL A 443 -27.99 0.57 23.35
N LEU A 444 -26.95 1.33 23.62
CA LEU A 444 -25.56 0.92 23.56
C LEU A 444 -24.95 1.25 24.90
N CYS A 445 -24.16 0.34 25.45
CA CYS A 445 -23.46 0.53 26.71
C CYS A 445 -21.97 0.35 26.48
N VAL A 446 -21.16 1.10 27.22
CA VAL A 446 -19.70 1.07 27.11
C VAL A 446 -19.08 0.67 28.44
N TYR A 447 -17.96 -0.04 28.36
CA TYR A 447 -17.09 -0.38 29.49
C TYR A 447 -15.62 -0.05 29.17
N PRO A 448 -14.87 0.49 30.14
CA PRO A 448 -15.36 1.17 31.35
C PRO A 448 -16.06 2.51 31.06
#